data_AF-A0A258QZB2-F1
#
_entry.id   AF-A0A258QZB2-F1
#
_cell.length_a   1.000
_cell.length_b   1.000
_cell.length_c   1.000
_cell.angle_alpha   90.00
_cell.angle_beta   90.00
_cell.angle_gamma   90.00
#
_symmetry.space_group_name_H-M   'P 1'
#
loop_
_entity.id
_entity.type
_entity.pdbx_description
1 polymer ?
#
loop_
_entity_poly.entity_id
_entity_poly.type
_entity_poly.pdbx_seq_one_letter_code
_entity_poly.pdbx_strand_id
1 'polypeptide(L)'
;MSTALDEPSFKTGKPEPSPRDAGPLTLDQIKLAIGDSIQLQFQSDVEPSRSFVTLIGYLESQSVIVTTPIINGSMMLVREGQDFVVRLFSGKSAYAFTTSAKRVTNTPYPHLHLAYPKEVRGMVVRGSSRGRIHIICHATAEGGRGLACVARDISIGGALIAVSEKIGAVGTLLTLKLR
;
A
#
# COMPACT_ATOMS: atom_id res chain seq x y z
N MET A 1 -31.60 38.86 -32.15
CA MET A 1 -31.09 37.51 -32.45
C MET A 1 -29.61 37.47 -32.07
N SER A 2 -29.21 36.39 -31.38
CA SER A 2 -27.81 35.98 -31.10
C SER A 2 -27.03 36.81 -30.08
N THR A 3 -26.33 36.27 -29.08
CA THR A 3 -26.24 34.93 -28.45
C THR A 3 -25.38 35.17 -27.22
N ALA A 4 -25.92 35.02 -26.00
CA ALA A 4 -25.11 35.03 -24.79
C ALA A 4 -24.49 33.63 -24.63
N LEU A 5 -23.17 33.57 -24.54
CA LEU A 5 -22.43 32.34 -24.29
C LEU A 5 -22.59 31.95 -22.81
N ASP A 6 -23.17 30.78 -22.58
CA ASP A 6 -23.19 30.10 -21.28
C ASP A 6 -21.75 29.76 -20.84
N GLU A 7 -21.33 30.27 -19.69
CA GLU A 7 -20.17 29.74 -18.96
C GLU A 7 -20.58 28.50 -18.16
N PRO A 8 -19.84 27.37 -18.24
CA PRO A 8 -20.16 26.19 -17.46
C PRO A 8 -19.80 26.40 -15.98
N SER A 9 -20.82 26.38 -15.12
CA SER A 9 -20.68 26.32 -13.67
C SER A 9 -19.91 25.06 -13.26
N PHE A 10 -18.64 25.24 -12.86
CA PHE A 10 -17.84 24.18 -12.23
C PHE A 10 -18.44 23.93 -10.84
N LYS A 11 -19.23 22.86 -10.70
CA LYS A 11 -19.72 22.41 -9.40
C LYS A 11 -18.53 22.00 -8.55
N THR A 12 -18.21 22.82 -7.56
CA THR A 12 -17.21 22.54 -6.53
C THR A 12 -17.60 21.22 -5.85
N GLY A 13 -16.82 20.18 -6.12
CA GLY A 13 -16.93 18.90 -5.42
C GLY A 13 -16.81 19.15 -3.92
N LYS A 14 -17.68 18.49 -3.15
CA LYS A 14 -17.68 18.46 -1.70
C LYS A 14 -16.24 18.28 -1.18
N PRO A 15 -15.75 19.09 -0.23
CA PRO A 15 -14.38 18.99 0.25
C PRO A 15 -14.12 17.57 0.76
N GLU A 16 -13.11 16.90 0.20
CA GLU A 16 -12.60 15.64 0.73
C GLU A 16 -12.19 15.91 2.20
N PRO A 17 -12.66 15.09 3.16
CA PRO A 17 -12.34 15.29 4.56
C PRO A 17 -10.82 15.26 4.77
N SER A 18 -10.35 16.17 5.61
CA SER A 18 -8.93 16.32 5.93
C SER A 18 -8.35 15.02 6.52
N PRO A 19 -7.07 14.69 6.25
CA PRO A 19 -6.49 13.37 6.55
C PRO A 19 -6.35 13.02 8.04
N ARG A 20 -6.73 13.93 8.95
CA ARG A 20 -6.48 13.81 10.39
C ARG A 20 -7.68 13.31 11.20
N ASP A 21 -8.90 13.37 10.65
CA ASP A 21 -10.14 13.07 11.38
C ASP A 21 -11.07 12.09 10.63
N ALA A 22 -10.50 11.10 9.94
CA ALA A 22 -11.31 9.93 9.58
C ALA A 22 -11.59 9.17 10.89
N GLY A 23 -12.84 9.25 11.37
CA GLY A 23 -13.32 8.43 12.48
C GLY A 23 -13.06 6.93 12.26
N PRO A 24 -13.29 6.07 13.28
CA PRO A 24 -13.00 4.65 13.17
C PRO A 24 -13.72 4.05 11.94
N LEU A 25 -12.93 3.48 11.03
CA LEU A 25 -13.43 2.82 9.82
C LEU A 25 -13.62 1.34 10.08
N THR A 26 -14.39 0.68 9.23
CA THR A 26 -14.50 -0.78 9.16
C THR A 26 -13.62 -1.34 8.03
N LEU A 27 -13.34 -2.65 8.02
CA LEU A 27 -12.47 -3.27 7.02
C LEU A 27 -13.07 -3.23 5.59
N ASP A 28 -14.40 -3.26 5.45
CA ASP A 28 -15.08 -3.14 4.16
C ASP A 28 -14.94 -1.74 3.55
N GLN A 29 -14.79 -0.71 4.37
CA GLN A 29 -14.65 0.68 3.93
C GLN A 29 -13.28 1.00 3.33
N ILE A 30 -12.24 0.24 3.69
CA ILE A 30 -10.86 0.53 3.25
C ILE A 30 -10.52 -0.04 1.86
N LYS A 31 -11.50 -0.63 1.16
CA LYS A 31 -11.36 -1.19 -0.20
C LYS A 31 -10.13 -2.10 -0.33
N LEU A 32 -10.03 -3.05 0.59
CA LEU A 32 -8.96 -4.05 0.60
C LEU A 32 -9.30 -5.16 -0.40
N ALA A 33 -8.40 -5.47 -1.33
CA ALA A 33 -8.60 -6.47 -2.36
C ALA A 33 -7.86 -7.79 -2.08
N ILE A 34 -8.41 -8.91 -2.54
CA ILE A 34 -7.72 -10.20 -2.51
C ILE A 34 -6.41 -10.11 -3.29
N GLY A 35 -5.33 -10.63 -2.72
CA GLY A 35 -3.98 -10.52 -3.28
C GLY A 35 -3.22 -9.26 -2.85
N ASP A 36 -3.84 -8.34 -2.10
CA ASP A 36 -3.14 -7.17 -1.59
C ASP A 36 -2.04 -7.55 -0.59
N SER A 37 -0.94 -6.81 -0.65
CA SER A 37 0.18 -6.98 0.28
C SER A 37 -0.08 -6.17 1.55
N ILE A 38 -0.03 -6.86 2.68
CA ILE A 38 -0.28 -6.31 4.00
C ILE A 38 0.99 -6.47 4.83
N GLN A 39 1.38 -5.43 5.55
CA GLN A 39 2.46 -5.51 6.51
C GLN A 39 1.93 -6.00 7.85
N LEU A 40 2.55 -7.06 8.37
CA LEU A 40 2.27 -7.65 9.68
C LEU A 40 3.47 -7.41 10.60
N GLN A 41 3.23 -6.91 11.81
CA GLN A 41 4.26 -6.64 12.81
C GLN A 41 3.84 -7.21 14.17
N PHE A 42 4.74 -7.93 14.84
CA PHE A 42 4.49 -8.45 16.19
C PHE A 42 4.43 -7.31 17.21
N GLN A 43 3.52 -7.44 18.17
CA GLN A 43 3.40 -6.46 19.25
C GLN A 43 4.33 -6.77 20.45
N SER A 44 4.86 -8.00 20.55
CA SER A 44 5.58 -8.50 21.73
C SER A 44 7.10 -8.58 21.61
N ASP A 45 7.70 -8.24 20.47
CA ASP A 45 9.13 -8.47 20.26
C ASP A 45 9.99 -7.25 20.61
N VAL A 46 11.13 -7.53 21.27
CA VAL A 46 12.20 -6.56 21.61
C VAL A 46 12.76 -5.87 20.35
N GLU A 47 12.64 -6.51 19.18
CA GLU A 47 12.74 -5.86 17.88
C GLU A 47 11.47 -6.13 17.06
N PRO A 48 10.75 -5.09 16.60
CA PRO A 48 9.56 -5.26 15.80
C PRO A 48 9.91 -5.80 14.41
N SER A 49 9.89 -7.13 14.28
CA SER A 49 10.01 -7.79 12.99
C SER A 49 8.78 -7.48 12.13
N ARG A 50 9.01 -6.80 11.00
CA ARG A 50 7.96 -6.49 10.01
C ARG A 50 8.09 -7.48 8.87
N SER A 51 6.99 -8.14 8.52
CA SER A 51 6.90 -8.99 7.34
C SER A 51 5.75 -8.55 6.45
N PHE A 52 5.83 -8.87 5.17
CA PHE A 52 4.73 -8.70 4.23
C PHE A 52 4.04 -10.05 4.03
N VAL A 53 2.73 -10.03 4.18
CA VAL A 53 1.83 -11.15 3.90
C VAL A 53 0.88 -10.76 2.78
N THR A 54 0.26 -11.76 2.14
CA THR A 54 -0.74 -11.55 1.10
C THR A 54 -2.11 -11.84 1.67
N LEU A 55 -3.08 -10.97 1.40
CA LEU A 55 -4.48 -11.24 1.71
C LEU A 55 -5.02 -12.37 0.83
N ILE A 56 -5.53 -13.41 1.48
CA ILE A 56 -6.21 -14.53 0.81
C ILE A 56 -7.71 -14.27 0.75
N GLY A 57 -8.28 -13.74 1.83
CA GLY A 57 -9.73 -13.60 1.99
C GLY A 57 -10.11 -12.99 3.33
N TYR A 58 -11.39 -12.72 3.49
CA TYR A 58 -11.96 -12.37 4.78
C TYR A 58 -13.43 -12.76 4.81
N LEU A 59 -13.92 -13.04 6.01
CA LEU A 59 -15.34 -13.18 6.30
C LEU A 59 -15.66 -12.22 7.43
N GLU A 60 -16.62 -11.33 7.16
CA GLU A 60 -17.02 -10.28 8.08
C GLU A 60 -17.34 -10.84 9.47
N SER A 61 -16.86 -10.16 10.51
CA SER A 61 -16.99 -10.56 11.91
C SER A 61 -16.32 -11.90 12.30
N GLN A 62 -15.78 -12.67 11.35
CA GLN A 62 -15.19 -13.98 11.59
C GLN A 62 -13.67 -13.94 11.61
N SER A 63 -13.04 -13.66 10.46
CA SER A 63 -11.58 -13.61 10.36
C SER A 63 -11.10 -12.98 9.06
N VAL A 64 -9.89 -12.43 9.09
CA VAL A 64 -9.10 -12.08 7.91
C VAL A 64 -8.06 -13.18 7.69
N ILE A 65 -7.95 -13.68 6.46
CA ILE A 65 -7.07 -14.79 6.11
C ILE A 65 -5.89 -14.24 5.31
N VAL A 66 -4.67 -14.52 5.79
CA VAL A 66 -3.42 -14.07 5.15
C VAL A 66 -2.43 -15.22 5.03
N THR A 67 -1.48 -15.13 4.11
CA THR A 67 -0.36 -16.07 4.04
C THR A 67 0.49 -16.03 5.31
N THR A 68 1.17 -17.13 5.64
CA THR A 68 2.15 -17.11 6.73
C THR A 68 3.33 -16.18 6.39
N PRO A 69 3.77 -15.31 7.32
CA PRO A 69 4.91 -14.42 7.08
C PRO A 69 6.21 -15.18 6.86
N ILE A 70 6.98 -14.73 5.89
CA ILE A 70 8.34 -15.23 5.61
C ILE A 70 9.31 -14.10 5.93
N ILE A 71 10.33 -14.40 6.75
CA ILE A 71 11.41 -13.46 7.07
C ILE A 71 12.73 -14.15 6.76
N ASN A 72 13.59 -13.48 5.98
CA ASN A 72 14.90 -14.01 5.58
C ASN A 72 14.83 -15.41 4.95
N GLY A 73 13.77 -15.68 4.16
CA GLY A 73 13.55 -16.97 3.50
C GLY A 73 12.95 -18.06 4.38
N SER A 74 12.78 -17.82 5.68
CA SER A 74 12.21 -18.79 6.63
C SER A 74 10.79 -18.43 7.01
N MET A 75 9.92 -19.43 7.08
CA MET A 75 8.59 -19.26 7.65
C MET A 75 8.70 -18.88 9.12
N MET A 76 7.97 -17.85 9.48
CA MET A 76 7.97 -17.33 10.83
C MET A 76 7.05 -18.13 11.74
N LEU A 77 7.52 -18.41 12.95
CA LEU A 77 6.74 -19.14 13.94
C LEU A 77 5.68 -18.23 14.56
N VAL A 78 4.42 -18.43 14.18
CA VAL A 78 3.26 -17.75 14.76
C VAL A 78 2.54 -18.69 15.72
N ARG A 79 2.14 -18.17 16.88
CA ARG A 79 1.29 -18.89 17.84
C ARG A 79 -0.12 -18.33 17.81
N GLU A 80 -1.11 -19.16 18.11
CA GLU A 80 -2.47 -18.68 18.36
C GLU A 80 -2.48 -17.73 19.56
N GLY A 81 -3.33 -16.71 19.51
CA GLY A 81 -3.39 -15.63 20.50
C GLY A 81 -2.30 -14.57 20.37
N GLN A 82 -1.32 -14.75 19.47
CA GLN A 82 -0.29 -13.74 19.23
C GLN A 82 -0.88 -12.46 18.65
N ASP A 83 -0.54 -11.31 19.24
CA ASP A 83 -1.00 -9.99 18.81
C ASP A 83 -0.10 -9.36 17.74
N PHE A 84 -0.75 -8.68 16.80
CA PHE A 84 -0.16 -8.03 15.64
C PHE A 84 -0.69 -6.63 15.44
N VAL A 85 0.19 -5.76 14.93
CA VAL A 85 -0.19 -4.52 14.25
C VAL A 85 -0.15 -4.76 12.75
N VAL A 86 -1.29 -4.57 12.09
CA VAL A 86 -1.43 -4.63 10.64
C VAL A 86 -1.31 -3.23 10.06
N ARG A 87 -0.56 -3.08 8.96
CA ARG A 87 -0.50 -1.87 8.15
C ARG A 87 -0.63 -2.18 6.68
N LEU A 88 -1.35 -1.34 5.94
CA LEU A 88 -1.52 -1.50 4.51
C LEU A 88 -1.74 -0.16 3.82
N PHE A 89 -1.59 -0.15 2.51
CA PHE A 89 -1.98 0.97 1.66
C PHE A 89 -3.11 0.52 0.74
N SER A 90 -4.18 1.30 0.65
CA SER A 90 -5.18 1.17 -0.41
C SER A 90 -5.43 2.53 -1.04
N GLY A 91 -5.29 2.59 -2.37
CA GLY A 91 -5.31 3.83 -3.14
C GLY A 91 -4.32 4.89 -2.61
N LYS A 92 -4.88 5.98 -2.08
CA LYS A 92 -4.13 7.14 -1.57
C LYS A 92 -3.89 7.11 -0.06
N SER A 93 -4.43 6.12 0.64
CA SER A 93 -4.51 6.10 2.09
C SER A 93 -3.67 4.98 2.68
N ALA A 94 -3.11 5.24 3.87
CA ALA A 94 -2.55 4.21 4.74
C ALA A 94 -3.60 3.84 5.79
N TYR A 95 -3.65 2.55 6.12
CA TYR A 95 -4.54 2.02 7.15
C TYR A 95 -3.74 1.19 8.15
N ALA A 96 -4.21 1.20 9.40
CA ALA A 96 -3.65 0.39 10.46
C ALA A 96 -4.73 -0.11 11.42
N PHE A 97 -4.57 -1.32 11.92
CA PHE A 97 -5.40 -1.90 12.97
C PHE A 97 -4.61 -2.95 13.76
N THR A 98 -5.08 -3.29 14.95
CA THR A 98 -4.55 -4.42 15.72
C THR A 98 -5.42 -5.66 15.52
N THR A 99 -4.79 -6.82 15.59
CA THR A 99 -5.46 -8.11 15.47
C THR A 99 -4.64 -9.19 16.19
N SER A 100 -5.19 -10.38 16.33
CA SER A 100 -4.50 -11.54 16.89
C SER A 100 -4.66 -12.75 15.99
N ALA A 101 -3.70 -13.68 16.03
CA ALA A 101 -3.82 -14.96 15.33
C ALA A 101 -4.88 -15.83 16.01
N LYS A 102 -6.06 -15.97 15.39
CA LYS A 102 -7.11 -16.91 15.82
C LYS A 102 -6.74 -18.35 15.54
N ARG A 103 -6.10 -18.61 14.39
CA ARG A 103 -5.70 -19.96 13.96
C ARG A 103 -4.48 -19.89 13.07
N VAL A 104 -3.57 -20.84 13.26
CA VAL A 104 -2.40 -21.07 12.39
C VAL A 104 -2.63 -22.39 11.67
N THR A 105 -2.66 -22.37 10.34
CA THR A 105 -3.01 -23.52 9.51
C THR A 105 -1.93 -23.76 8.47
N ASN A 106 -1.50 -25.02 8.28
CA ASN A 106 -0.47 -25.38 7.30
C ASN A 106 -1.03 -26.13 6.07
N THR A 107 -2.31 -26.51 6.11
CA THR A 107 -3.00 -27.26 5.03
C THR A 107 -4.23 -26.48 4.54
N PRO A 108 -4.50 -26.40 3.23
CA PRO A 108 -3.72 -26.99 2.12
C PRO A 108 -2.39 -26.28 1.84
N TYR A 109 -2.15 -25.13 2.48
CA TYR A 109 -0.87 -24.41 2.49
C TYR A 109 -0.77 -23.51 3.73
N PRO A 110 0.41 -23.00 4.10
CA PRO A 110 0.60 -22.12 5.26
C PRO A 110 -0.16 -20.78 5.18
N HIS A 111 -1.10 -20.59 6.10
CA HIS A 111 -1.89 -19.37 6.26
C HIS A 111 -2.31 -19.13 7.71
N LEU A 112 -2.74 -17.91 8.00
CA LEU A 112 -3.20 -17.44 9.29
C LEU A 112 -4.64 -16.96 9.18
N HIS A 113 -5.48 -17.34 10.14
CA HIS A 113 -6.72 -16.61 10.43
C HIS A 113 -6.42 -15.57 11.50
N LEU A 114 -6.53 -14.32 11.13
CA LEU A 114 -6.44 -13.18 12.03
C LEU A 114 -7.85 -12.80 12.53
N ALA A 115 -7.95 -12.29 13.75
CA ALA A 115 -9.18 -11.73 14.26
C ALA A 115 -9.69 -10.59 13.38
N TYR A 116 -10.99 -10.58 13.09
CA TYR A 116 -11.58 -9.48 12.33
C TYR A 116 -11.47 -8.18 13.13
N PRO A 117 -10.90 -7.09 12.57
CA PRO A 117 -10.71 -5.87 13.33
C PRO A 117 -12.04 -5.19 13.63
N LYS A 118 -12.18 -4.67 14.86
CA LYS A 118 -13.35 -3.87 15.25
C LYS A 118 -13.31 -2.46 14.68
N GLU A 119 -12.11 -1.91 14.58
CA GLU A 119 -11.85 -0.58 14.05
C GLU A 119 -10.59 -0.60 13.18
N VAL A 120 -10.60 0.22 12.15
CA VAL A 120 -9.46 0.51 11.30
C VAL A 120 -9.20 2.00 11.32
N ARG A 121 -7.95 2.39 11.59
CA ARG A 121 -7.51 3.78 11.50
C ARG A 121 -6.97 4.04 10.11
N GLY A 122 -7.37 5.16 9.51
CA GLY A 122 -6.95 5.53 8.16
C GLY A 122 -6.49 6.98 8.08
N MET A 123 -5.53 7.25 7.21
CA MET A 123 -5.16 8.61 6.82
C MET A 123 -4.72 8.67 5.36
N VAL A 124 -5.03 9.77 4.69
CA VAL A 124 -4.53 10.03 3.34
C VAL A 124 -3.05 10.38 3.43
N VAL A 125 -2.21 9.62 2.72
CA VAL A 125 -0.74 9.77 2.74
C VAL A 125 -0.16 10.11 1.38
N ARG A 126 -0.99 10.17 0.33
CA ARG A 126 -0.59 10.49 -1.05
C ARG A 126 -1.57 11.46 -1.68
N GLY A 127 -1.04 12.44 -2.41
CA GLY A 127 -1.87 13.34 -3.24
C GLY A 127 -2.51 12.64 -4.44
N SER A 128 -1.90 11.55 -4.94
CA SER A 128 -2.36 10.82 -6.11
C SER A 128 -2.22 9.30 -5.96
N SER A 129 -3.09 8.57 -6.66
CA SER A 129 -3.01 7.11 -6.75
C SER A 129 -1.82 6.71 -7.62
N ARG A 130 -1.14 5.62 -7.26
CA ARG A 130 -0.01 5.06 -8.01
C ARG A 130 -0.42 3.74 -8.66
N GLY A 131 -0.15 3.59 -9.95
CA GLY A 131 -0.25 2.31 -10.64
C GLY A 131 1.05 1.54 -10.53
N ARG A 132 1.01 0.26 -10.14
CA ARG A 132 2.17 -0.63 -10.24
C ARG A 132 2.43 -0.96 -11.70
N ILE A 133 3.68 -0.78 -12.13
CA ILE A 133 4.12 -1.00 -13.51
C ILE A 133 5.46 -1.75 -13.51
N HIS A 134 5.83 -2.29 -14.67
CA HIS A 134 7.15 -2.88 -14.91
C HIS A 134 7.60 -2.49 -16.31
N ILE A 135 7.98 -1.22 -16.48
CA ILE A 135 8.32 -0.67 -17.80
C ILE A 135 9.81 -0.39 -17.83
N ILE A 136 10.50 -0.92 -18.84
CA ILE A 136 11.90 -0.59 -19.10
C ILE A 136 11.95 0.86 -19.59
N CYS A 137 12.78 1.66 -18.95
CA CYS A 137 12.92 3.08 -19.19
C CYS A 137 14.39 3.48 -19.36
N HIS A 138 14.60 4.72 -19.79
CA HIS A 138 15.91 5.34 -19.81
C HIS A 138 15.86 6.62 -18.98
N ALA A 139 16.65 6.69 -17.92
CA ALA A 139 16.78 7.88 -17.07
C ALA A 139 18.08 8.60 -17.42
N THR A 140 18.04 9.91 -17.62
CA THR A 140 19.21 10.73 -17.94
C THR A 140 19.30 11.89 -16.97
N ALA A 141 20.42 12.02 -16.26
CA ALA A 141 20.73 13.21 -15.48
C ALA A 141 21.13 14.37 -16.40
N GLU A 142 20.91 15.61 -15.97
CA GLU A 142 21.31 16.78 -16.72
C GLU A 142 22.83 16.77 -17.02
N GLY A 143 23.20 16.84 -18.29
CA GLY A 143 24.60 16.75 -18.74
C GLY A 143 25.28 15.39 -18.52
N GLY A 144 24.56 14.41 -17.96
CA GLY A 144 25.08 13.09 -17.61
C GLY A 144 24.78 12.01 -18.65
N ARG A 145 25.39 10.84 -18.44
CA ARG A 145 25.07 9.63 -19.19
C ARG A 145 23.68 9.14 -18.80
N GLY A 146 22.89 8.71 -19.79
CA GLY A 146 21.64 8.00 -19.53
C GLY A 146 21.87 6.54 -19.15
N LEU A 147 21.03 6.03 -18.24
CA LEU A 147 21.05 4.67 -17.75
C LEU A 147 19.72 3.98 -18.02
N ALA A 148 19.79 2.70 -18.38
CA ALA A 148 18.63 1.83 -18.40
C ALA A 148 18.07 1.65 -16.98
N CYS A 149 16.77 1.71 -16.86
CA CYS A 149 16.05 1.61 -15.60
C CYS A 149 14.77 0.79 -15.76
N VAL A 150 14.15 0.46 -14.63
CA VAL A 150 12.78 -0.07 -14.60
C VAL A 150 11.91 0.85 -13.77
N ALA A 151 10.87 1.41 -14.36
CA ALA A 151 9.81 2.09 -13.65
C ALA A 151 8.92 1.04 -12.97
N ARG A 152 8.74 1.17 -11.65
CA ARG A 152 8.02 0.22 -10.79
C ARG A 152 6.65 0.73 -10.35
N ASP A 153 6.51 2.04 -10.23
CA ASP A 153 5.22 2.70 -10.06
C ASP A 153 5.19 4.06 -10.78
N ILE A 154 3.99 4.53 -11.10
CA ILE A 154 3.76 5.86 -11.66
C ILE A 154 2.47 6.48 -11.12
N SER A 155 2.47 7.80 -10.93
CA SER A 155 1.28 8.62 -10.73
C SER A 155 1.41 9.97 -11.44
N ILE A 156 0.37 10.79 -11.36
CA ILE A 156 0.38 12.17 -11.87
C ILE A 156 1.46 13.05 -11.20
N GLY A 157 1.96 12.66 -10.02
CA GLY A 157 2.94 13.44 -9.26
C GLY A 157 4.37 12.94 -9.39
N GLY A 158 4.61 11.81 -10.05
CA GLY A 158 5.95 11.23 -10.18
C GLY A 158 5.95 9.72 -10.37
N ALA A 159 7.13 9.12 -10.34
CA ALA A 159 7.34 7.69 -10.54
C ALA A 159 8.46 7.15 -9.65
N LEU A 160 8.37 5.88 -9.27
CA LEU A 160 9.48 5.14 -8.68
C LEU A 160 10.24 4.40 -9.78
N ILE A 161 11.53 4.69 -9.89
CA ILE A 161 12.45 3.99 -10.80
C ILE A 161 13.48 3.18 -10.00
N ALA A 162 13.83 2.01 -10.52
CA ALA A 162 14.94 1.20 -10.04
C ALA A 162 16.08 1.25 -11.05
N VAL A 163 17.28 1.57 -10.57
CA VAL A 163 18.52 1.68 -11.34
C VAL A 163 19.61 0.83 -10.68
N SER A 164 20.52 0.27 -11.46
CA SER A 164 21.63 -0.56 -10.97
C SER A 164 22.75 0.26 -10.33
N GLU A 165 22.83 1.56 -10.65
CA GLU A 165 23.90 2.46 -10.22
C GLU A 165 23.32 3.81 -9.79
N LYS A 166 24.07 4.54 -8.95
CA LYS A 166 23.67 5.87 -8.49
C LYS A 166 23.65 6.85 -9.67
N ILE A 167 22.47 7.42 -9.95
CA ILE A 167 22.27 8.36 -11.06
C ILE A 167 22.25 9.84 -10.63
N GLY A 168 22.20 10.12 -9.32
CA GLY A 168 22.14 11.48 -8.80
C GLY A 168 22.00 11.54 -7.27
N ALA A 169 21.89 12.76 -6.74
CA ALA A 169 21.52 13.01 -5.35
C ALA A 169 20.05 13.45 -5.26
N VAL A 170 19.52 13.56 -4.04
CA VAL A 170 18.19 14.15 -3.84
C VAL A 170 18.19 15.57 -4.39
N GLY A 171 17.20 15.89 -5.24
CA GLY A 171 17.10 17.18 -5.93
C GLY A 171 17.73 17.21 -7.33
N THR A 172 18.46 16.17 -7.75
CA THR A 172 18.97 16.08 -9.13
C THR A 172 17.81 15.94 -10.13
N LEU A 173 17.80 16.80 -11.16
CA LEU A 173 16.83 16.72 -12.23
C LEU A 173 17.16 15.54 -13.17
N LEU A 174 16.16 14.69 -13.41
CA LEU A 174 16.26 13.56 -14.32
C LEU A 174 15.20 13.67 -15.41
N THR A 175 15.60 13.40 -16.65
CA THR A 175 14.67 13.15 -17.76
C THR A 175 14.41 11.66 -17.87
N LEU A 176 13.14 11.26 -17.76
CA LEU A 176 12.73 9.86 -17.90
C LEU A 176 12.06 9.64 -19.25
N LYS A 177 12.60 8.71 -20.05
CA LYS A 177 11.97 8.24 -21.29
C LYS A 177 11.43 6.84 -21.08
N LEU A 178 10.12 6.69 -21.17
CA LEU A 178 9.44 5.40 -21.17
C LEU A 178 9.28 4.93 -22.63
N ARG A 179 9.43 3.63 -22.86
CA ARG A 179 9.23 3.02 -24.18
C ARG A 179 7.85 2.37 -24.26
#